data_AF-A0A821TLZ3-F1
#
_entry.id   AF-A0A821TLZ3-F1
#
_cell.length_a   1.000
_cell.length_b   1.000
_cell.length_c   1.000
_cell.angle_alpha   90.00
_cell.angle_beta   90.00
_cell.angle_gamma   90.00
#
_symmetry.space_group_name_H-M   'P 1'
#
loop_
_entity.id
_entity.type
_entity.pdbx_description
1 polymer ?
#
loop_
_entity_poly.entity_id
_entity_poly.type
_entity_poly.pdbx_seq_one_letter_code
_entity_poly.pdbx_strand_id
1 'polypeptide(L)'
;MNNSVFFLAGVVTIIASCVPISFALPPCVCTRGFSPVCGSDGTTYNNQCMLDCAATKNPDLSLARPGKCDTRAKREEPLLCPCNAIHLPVCGTDGETYANECILDCQKEQTNVEVKYQGPCKVKREEPICACSFDYNPVCGTDGKGQKTYSNQCELECLQRTQAVEFLYEGPCRNKREEIQVAPGPICLCTTDLRPVCANNGLTYDNPCLFDCAKDSSTLEVLRIEHEGICAPKPVVIGEGGPQCSCPKVKEPVCASDGQTYSSECMMNCEAKELTVTRDGPC
;
A
#
# COMPACT_ATOMS: atom_id res chain seq x y z
N MET A 1 -10.21 112.77 -40.06
CA MET A 1 -11.61 112.35 -39.86
C MET A 1 -11.57 111.06 -39.06
N ASN A 2 -12.24 111.07 -37.91
CA ASN A 2 -12.39 109.94 -37.00
C ASN A 2 -12.91 108.69 -37.72
N ASN A 3 -12.50 107.51 -37.27
CA ASN A 3 -13.46 106.50 -36.82
C ASN A 3 -12.80 105.48 -35.90
N SER A 4 -13.28 105.47 -34.66
CA SER A 4 -12.99 104.52 -33.60
C SER A 4 -13.66 103.19 -33.88
N VAL A 5 -12.95 102.08 -33.65
CA VAL A 5 -13.59 100.78 -33.37
C VAL A 5 -12.87 100.17 -32.18
N PHE A 6 -13.55 100.18 -31.04
CA PHE A 6 -13.15 99.53 -29.79
C PHE A 6 -13.30 98.01 -29.94
N PHE A 7 -12.26 97.23 -29.57
CA PHE A 7 -12.40 95.80 -29.31
C PHE A 7 -11.87 95.48 -27.91
N LEU A 8 -12.69 94.70 -27.19
CA LEU A 8 -12.61 94.39 -25.77
C LEU A 8 -11.45 93.46 -25.41
N ALA A 9 -11.03 93.57 -24.14
CA ALA A 9 -9.97 92.84 -23.48
C ALA A 9 -10.19 91.32 -23.42
N GLY A 10 -9.08 90.57 -23.38
CA GLY A 10 -9.10 89.13 -23.09
C GLY A 10 -7.68 88.58 -22.92
N VAL A 11 -7.12 88.75 -21.72
CA VAL A 11 -5.88 88.08 -21.29
C VAL A 11 -6.17 86.58 -21.18
N VAL A 12 -5.63 85.79 -22.10
CA VAL A 12 -5.67 84.32 -22.00
C VAL A 12 -4.41 83.86 -21.26
N THR A 13 -4.55 83.63 -19.96
CA THR A 13 -3.56 82.96 -19.13
C THR A 13 -3.49 81.48 -19.56
N ILE A 14 -2.35 81.07 -20.12
CA ILE A 14 -2.06 79.66 -20.39
C ILE A 14 -1.79 79.00 -19.02
N ILE A 15 -2.83 78.42 -18.43
CA ILE A 15 -2.69 77.51 -17.30
C ILE A 15 -1.95 76.25 -17.79
N ALA A 16 -0.68 76.11 -17.39
CA ALA A 16 0.07 74.87 -17.52
C ALA A 16 -0.55 73.84 -16.56
N SER A 17 -1.57 73.12 -17.02
CA SER A 17 -2.06 71.93 -16.31
C SER A 17 -1.07 70.80 -16.56
N CYS A 18 -0.23 70.56 -15.55
CA CYS A 18 0.55 69.34 -15.46
C CYS A 18 -0.44 68.18 -15.21
N VAL A 19 -0.87 67.51 -16.29
CA VAL A 19 -1.58 66.23 -16.16
C VAL A 19 -0.53 65.22 -15.72
N PRO A 20 -0.62 64.62 -14.51
CA PRO A 20 0.24 63.51 -14.18
C PRO A 20 -0.14 62.38 -15.13
N ILE A 21 0.75 62.08 -16.08
CA ILE A 21 0.66 60.83 -16.83
C ILE A 21 0.85 59.75 -15.77
N SER A 22 -0.24 59.17 -15.30
CA SER A 22 -0.21 57.88 -14.61
C SER A 22 0.35 56.88 -15.61
N PHE A 23 1.67 56.73 -15.63
CA PHE A 23 2.34 55.60 -16.23
C PHE A 23 1.92 54.38 -15.42
N ALA A 24 0.79 53.78 -15.81
CA ALA A 24 0.46 52.44 -15.39
C ALA A 24 1.66 51.56 -15.80
N LEU A 25 2.39 51.06 -14.81
CA LEU A 25 3.53 50.17 -15.02
C LEU A 25 3.11 49.06 -15.99
N PRO A 26 3.91 48.79 -17.05
CA PRO A 26 3.54 47.83 -18.08
C PRO A 26 3.27 46.45 -17.45
N PRO A 27 2.29 45.69 -17.98
CA PRO A 27 2.02 44.34 -17.50
C PRO A 27 3.28 43.49 -17.70
N CYS A 28 3.70 42.77 -16.65
CA CYS A 28 4.91 41.96 -16.71
C CYS A 28 4.83 40.94 -17.84
N VAL A 29 5.65 41.12 -18.88
CA VAL A 29 5.78 40.16 -19.96
C VAL A 29 6.95 39.22 -19.61
N CYS A 30 6.63 38.04 -19.12
CA CYS A 30 7.62 37.00 -18.82
C CYS A 30 7.44 35.78 -19.71
N THR A 31 8.55 35.15 -20.08
CA THR A 31 8.50 33.82 -20.70
C THR A 31 8.01 32.79 -19.67
N ARG A 32 7.35 31.74 -20.16
CA ARG A 32 6.92 30.61 -19.31
C ARG A 32 8.03 29.57 -19.07
N GLY A 33 9.28 29.94 -19.32
CA GLY A 33 10.43 29.06 -19.08
C GLY A 33 10.56 28.71 -17.60
N PHE A 34 10.93 27.45 -17.31
CA PHE A 34 11.05 26.95 -15.95
C PHE A 34 12.53 26.89 -15.53
N SER A 35 12.94 27.85 -14.71
CA SER A 35 14.28 27.96 -14.13
C SER A 35 14.13 28.60 -12.76
N PRO A 36 13.66 27.82 -11.76
CA PRO A 36 13.05 28.37 -10.57
C PRO A 36 14.03 29.13 -9.68
N VAL A 37 13.51 30.14 -8.97
CA VAL A 37 14.23 30.95 -7.99
C VAL A 37 13.41 31.11 -6.72
N CYS A 38 14.08 31.33 -5.58
CA CYS A 38 13.43 31.52 -4.29
C CYS A 38 13.44 32.99 -3.90
N GLY A 39 12.27 33.57 -3.63
CA GLY A 39 12.13 34.93 -3.12
C GLY A 39 12.44 35.04 -1.62
N SER A 40 12.77 36.25 -1.17
CA SER A 40 12.93 36.61 0.25
C SER A 40 11.65 36.40 1.08
N ASP A 41 10.51 36.30 0.41
CA ASP A 41 9.20 35.97 0.98
C ASP A 41 8.97 34.45 1.15
N GLY A 42 9.94 33.62 0.77
CA GLY A 42 9.82 32.16 0.80
C GLY A 42 8.98 31.58 -0.35
N THR A 43 8.57 32.39 -1.33
CA THR A 43 7.83 31.93 -2.50
C THR A 43 8.78 31.47 -3.61
N THR A 44 8.46 30.33 -4.23
CA THR A 44 9.18 29.87 -5.43
C THR A 44 8.59 30.51 -6.67
N TYR A 45 9.40 31.25 -7.42
CA TYR A 45 9.03 31.82 -8.71
C TYR A 45 9.56 30.93 -9.85
N ASN A 46 8.77 30.79 -10.93
CA ASN A 46 9.13 29.89 -12.04
C ASN A 46 10.43 30.29 -12.74
N ASN A 47 10.76 31.58 -12.74
CA ASN A 47 12.00 32.14 -13.25
C ASN A 47 12.26 33.54 -12.66
N GLN A 48 13.46 34.07 -12.89
CA GLN A 48 13.89 35.38 -12.42
C GLN A 48 12.93 36.51 -12.86
N CYS A 49 12.44 36.48 -14.10
CA CYS A 49 11.49 37.50 -14.59
C CYS A 49 10.20 37.53 -13.74
N MET A 50 9.67 36.37 -13.35
CA MET A 50 8.48 36.32 -12.51
C MET A 50 8.73 36.84 -11.09
N LEU A 51 9.95 36.66 -10.56
CA LEU A 51 10.36 37.27 -9.28
C LEU A 51 10.45 38.79 -9.40
N ASP A 52 11.16 39.29 -10.42
CA ASP A 52 11.33 40.73 -10.65
C ASP A 52 9.98 41.41 -10.92
N CYS A 53 9.08 40.74 -11.64
CA CYS A 53 7.71 41.18 -11.84
C CYS A 53 6.96 41.33 -10.50
N ALA A 54 7.05 40.32 -9.62
CA ALA A 54 6.40 40.40 -8.33
C ALA A 54 7.00 41.53 -7.47
N ALA A 55 8.31 41.77 -7.59
CA ALA A 55 9.01 42.84 -6.89
C ALA A 55 8.53 44.24 -7.32
N THR A 56 7.98 44.41 -8.53
CA THR A 56 7.34 45.68 -8.94
C THR A 56 6.16 46.08 -8.05
N LYS A 57 5.51 45.11 -7.41
CA LYS A 57 4.39 45.31 -6.47
C LYS A 57 4.80 45.20 -5.02
N ASN A 58 5.97 44.63 -4.74
CA ASN A 58 6.51 44.43 -3.40
C ASN A 58 8.01 44.81 -3.39
N PRO A 59 8.37 46.05 -3.03
CA PRO A 59 9.76 46.52 -3.11
C PRO A 59 10.72 45.80 -2.16
N ASP A 60 10.22 45.13 -1.11
CA ASP A 60 11.04 44.35 -0.17
C ASP A 60 11.31 42.91 -0.68
N LEU A 61 10.67 42.52 -1.79
CA LEU A 61 10.89 41.22 -2.41
C LEU A 61 12.20 41.23 -3.19
N SER A 62 13.12 40.36 -2.79
CA SER A 62 14.41 40.16 -3.46
C SER A 62 14.67 38.67 -3.67
N LEU A 63 15.69 38.34 -4.45
CA LEU A 63 16.14 36.97 -4.62
C LEU A 63 16.81 36.49 -3.32
N ALA A 64 16.25 35.45 -2.69
CA ALA A 64 16.89 34.78 -1.57
C ALA A 64 18.00 33.83 -2.04
N ARG A 65 17.69 32.96 -3.02
CA ARG A 65 18.67 32.00 -3.59
C ARG A 65 18.21 31.43 -4.95
N PRO A 66 19.14 30.94 -5.78
CA PRO A 66 18.81 30.16 -6.97
C PRO A 66 18.07 28.85 -6.61
N GLY A 67 17.21 28.37 -7.50
CA GLY A 67 16.42 27.16 -7.28
C GLY A 67 15.13 27.40 -6.49
N LYS A 68 14.37 26.33 -6.24
CA LYS A 68 13.11 26.42 -5.47
C LYS A 68 13.38 26.77 -4.01
N CYS A 69 12.42 27.41 -3.36
CA CYS A 69 12.43 27.52 -1.91
C CYS A 69 12.29 26.12 -1.29
N ASP A 70 13.00 25.87 -0.20
CA ASP A 70 12.83 24.65 0.57
C ASP A 70 11.45 24.74 1.24
N THR A 71 10.56 23.81 0.93
CA THR A 71 9.28 23.66 1.64
C THR A 71 9.45 23.25 3.12
N ARG A 72 10.70 23.06 3.55
CA ARG A 72 11.12 22.79 4.92
C ARG A 72 11.78 23.99 5.61
N ALA A 73 11.87 25.15 4.95
CA ALA A 73 12.49 26.35 5.51
C ALA A 73 11.45 27.31 6.13
N LYS A 74 10.64 26.81 7.05
CA LYS A 74 10.52 27.51 8.33
C LYS A 74 11.62 26.95 9.23
N ARG A 75 12.87 27.36 8.99
CA ARG A 75 13.86 27.26 10.06
C ARG A 75 13.58 28.43 10.98
N GLU A 76 12.79 28.16 12.01
CA GLU A 76 13.09 28.73 13.31
C GLU A 76 14.60 28.55 13.54
N GLU A 77 15.26 29.59 14.04
CA GLU A 77 16.70 29.58 14.30
C GLU A 77 17.15 28.23 14.86
N PRO A 78 18.28 27.67 14.37
CA PRO A 78 18.75 26.38 14.85
C PRO A 78 18.86 26.46 16.37
N LEU A 79 18.03 25.66 17.07
CA LEU A 79 18.08 25.47 18.52
C LEU A 79 19.54 25.22 18.90
N LEU A 80 20.18 26.24 19.45
CA LEU A 80 21.54 26.14 19.94
C LEU A 80 21.45 25.35 21.24
N CYS A 81 21.53 24.02 21.14
CA CYS A 81 21.56 23.15 22.29
C CYS A 81 22.95 23.23 22.95
N PRO A 82 23.08 23.86 24.14
CA PRO A 82 24.35 24.00 24.82
C PRO A 82 24.71 22.69 25.55
N CYS A 83 24.76 21.59 24.81
CA CYS A 83 25.10 20.27 25.34
C CYS A 83 26.58 19.98 25.11
N ASN A 84 27.18 19.25 26.05
CA ASN A 84 28.50 18.70 25.84
C ASN A 84 28.46 17.59 24.76
N ALA A 85 29.61 17.34 24.13
CA ALA A 85 29.75 16.30 23.10
C ALA A 85 29.92 14.88 23.70
N ILE A 86 29.41 14.65 24.91
CA ILE A 86 29.49 13.33 25.55
C ILE A 86 28.52 12.39 24.83
N HIS A 87 29.03 11.34 24.20
CA HIS A 87 28.21 10.34 23.51
C HIS A 87 27.75 9.25 24.48
N LEU A 88 26.58 9.44 25.08
CA LEU A 88 25.89 8.48 25.95
C LEU A 88 24.45 8.33 25.45
N PRO A 89 24.22 7.52 24.40
CA PRO A 89 22.98 7.56 23.66
C PRO A 89 21.78 7.14 24.49
N VAL A 90 20.62 7.73 24.20
CA VAL A 90 19.33 7.39 24.79
C VAL A 90 18.29 7.17 23.70
N CYS A 91 17.32 6.29 23.97
CA CYS A 91 16.22 6.04 23.07
C CYS A 91 15.02 6.89 23.48
N GLY A 92 14.51 7.72 22.57
CA GLY A 92 13.31 8.53 22.78
C GLY A 92 12.01 7.71 22.76
N THR A 93 10.94 8.28 23.29
CA THR A 93 9.58 7.73 23.19
C THR A 93 9.06 7.71 21.75
N ASP A 94 9.60 8.56 20.88
CA ASP A 94 9.40 8.58 19.44
C ASP A 94 10.11 7.46 18.67
N GLY A 95 11.03 6.76 19.31
CA GLY A 95 11.83 5.69 18.71
C GLY A 95 13.10 6.18 18.01
N GLU A 96 13.48 7.45 18.16
CA GLU A 96 14.73 8.01 17.64
C GLU A 96 15.86 7.89 18.68
N THR A 97 17.10 7.73 18.18
CA THR A 97 18.28 7.67 19.03
C THR A 97 18.91 9.05 19.17
N TYR A 98 19.03 9.53 20.40
CA TYR A 98 19.64 10.81 20.71
C TYR A 98 21.07 10.60 21.19
N ALA A 99 22.00 11.50 20.81
CA ALA A 99 23.42 11.38 21.13
C ALA A 99 23.69 11.34 22.64
N ASN A 100 22.87 12.05 23.41
CA ASN A 100 22.77 11.98 24.86
C ASN A 100 21.44 12.56 25.36
N GLU A 101 21.17 12.39 26.64
CA GLU A 101 19.97 12.88 27.32
C GLU A 101 19.81 14.41 27.21
N CYS A 102 20.90 15.19 27.29
CA CYS A 102 20.86 16.65 27.11
C CYS A 102 20.33 17.04 25.71
N ILE A 103 20.77 16.34 24.66
CA ILE A 103 20.31 16.60 23.28
C ILE A 103 18.83 16.24 23.12
N LEU A 104 18.35 15.18 23.78
CA LEU A 104 16.93 14.83 23.83
C LEU A 104 16.12 15.92 24.55
N ASP A 105 16.57 16.30 25.75
CA ASP A 105 15.91 17.32 26.57
C ASP A 105 15.85 18.67 25.88
N CYS A 106 16.90 19.04 25.13
CA CYS A 106 16.91 20.27 24.35
C CYS A 106 15.82 20.31 23.26
N GLN A 107 15.35 19.15 22.80
CA GLN A 107 14.29 19.03 21.79
C GLN A 107 12.89 18.86 22.40
N LYS A 108 12.76 18.70 23.72
CA LYS A 108 11.46 18.54 24.41
C LYS A 108 10.52 19.70 24.17
N GLU A 109 11.04 20.92 24.10
CA GLU A 109 10.28 22.15 23.85
C GLU A 109 9.52 22.14 22.50
N GLN A 110 9.94 21.30 21.55
CA GLN A 110 9.32 21.21 20.22
C GLN A 110 8.53 19.90 19.99
N THR A 111 8.86 18.84 20.72
CA THR A 111 8.44 17.47 20.32
C THR A 111 7.82 16.63 21.44
N ASN A 112 7.91 17.07 22.71
CA ASN A 112 7.43 16.31 23.87
C ASN A 112 7.93 14.85 23.93
N VAL A 113 9.19 14.63 23.51
CA VAL A 113 9.84 13.31 23.53
C VAL A 113 10.55 13.11 24.86
N GLU A 114 10.35 11.95 25.48
CA GLU A 114 10.99 11.57 26.74
C GLU A 114 11.98 10.42 26.54
N VAL A 115 12.90 10.22 27.50
CA VAL A 115 13.77 9.05 27.50
C VAL A 115 12.92 7.80 27.76
N LYS A 116 12.85 6.91 26.77
CA LYS A 116 12.21 5.60 26.90
C LYS A 116 13.11 4.60 27.61
N TYR A 117 14.38 4.55 27.24
CA TYR A 117 15.42 3.77 27.93
C TYR A 117 16.83 4.26 27.57
N GLN A 118 17.78 3.93 28.43
CA GLN A 118 19.22 4.20 28.24
C GLN A 118 19.81 3.32 27.13
N GLY A 119 20.67 3.88 26.30
CA GLY A 119 21.23 3.24 25.12
C GLY A 119 20.49 3.61 23.82
N PRO A 120 21.05 3.25 22.65
CA PRO A 120 20.44 3.56 21.37
C PRO A 120 19.11 2.83 21.19
N CYS A 121 18.20 3.41 20.42
CA CYS A 121 16.98 2.70 20.05
C CYS A 121 17.32 1.41 19.30
N LYS A 122 16.59 0.36 19.63
CA LYS A 122 16.57 -0.87 18.86
C LYS A 122 16.06 -0.52 17.46
N VAL A 123 16.97 -0.44 16.50
CA VAL A 123 16.62 -0.31 15.09
C VAL A 123 15.65 -1.45 14.78
N LYS A 124 14.43 -1.13 14.32
CA LYS A 124 13.62 -2.13 13.65
C LYS A 124 14.47 -2.57 12.47
N ARG A 125 15.07 -3.76 12.56
CA ARG A 125 15.97 -4.28 11.52
C ARG A 125 15.30 -4.04 10.18
N GLU A 126 15.90 -3.18 9.37
CA GLU A 126 15.48 -2.99 8.00
C GLU A 126 15.53 -4.37 7.34
N GLU A 127 14.39 -4.81 6.85
CA GLU A 127 14.33 -6.04 6.06
C GLU A 127 15.32 -5.88 4.91
N PRO A 128 16.19 -6.87 4.65
CA PRO A 128 17.18 -6.76 3.60
C PRO A 128 16.48 -6.53 2.26
N ILE A 129 17.00 -5.57 1.48
CA ILE A 129 16.48 -5.31 0.13
C ILE A 129 16.89 -6.49 -0.77
N CYS A 130 15.92 -7.34 -1.10
CA CYS A 130 16.12 -8.47 -2.00
C CYS A 130 15.85 -8.06 -3.45
N ALA A 131 16.93 -7.79 -4.19
CA ALA A 131 16.88 -7.53 -5.62
C ALA A 131 16.76 -8.85 -6.41
N CYS A 132 15.55 -9.42 -6.45
CA CYS A 132 15.23 -10.65 -7.17
C CYS A 132 14.28 -10.38 -8.35
N SER A 133 14.23 -11.32 -9.30
CA SER A 133 13.17 -11.31 -10.31
C SER A 133 11.81 -11.61 -9.66
N PHE A 134 10.73 -11.21 -10.33
CA PHE A 134 9.36 -11.47 -9.89
C PHE A 134 8.84 -12.85 -10.33
N ASP A 135 9.73 -13.76 -10.76
CA ASP A 135 9.37 -15.11 -11.16
C ASP A 135 8.83 -15.87 -9.95
N TYR A 136 7.63 -16.43 -10.08
CA TYR A 136 6.99 -17.19 -9.01
C TYR A 136 7.30 -18.68 -9.19
N ASN A 137 8.40 -19.13 -8.57
CA ASN A 137 8.84 -20.52 -8.49
C ASN A 137 9.03 -20.86 -7.01
N PRO A 138 7.93 -21.10 -6.27
CA PRO A 138 7.94 -21.03 -4.82
C PRO A 138 8.85 -22.10 -4.21
N VAL A 139 9.49 -21.76 -3.09
CA VAL A 139 10.28 -22.69 -2.28
C VAL A 139 9.86 -22.60 -0.83
N CYS A 140 9.94 -23.72 -0.12
CA CYS A 140 9.65 -23.79 1.30
C CYS A 140 10.94 -23.69 2.09
N GLY A 141 10.97 -22.78 3.06
CA GLY A 141 12.07 -22.64 4.00
C GLY A 141 11.59 -22.36 5.42
N THR A 142 12.52 -22.16 6.35
CA THR A 142 12.24 -21.72 7.72
C THR A 142 12.49 -20.22 7.87
N ASP A 143 11.80 -19.53 8.78
CA ASP A 143 12.03 -18.11 9.10
C ASP A 143 12.54 -17.88 10.54
N GLY A 144 13.04 -18.94 11.17
CA GLY A 144 13.40 -18.98 12.59
C GLY A 144 12.22 -19.10 13.56
N LYS A 145 10.98 -19.04 13.08
CA LYS A 145 9.75 -19.24 13.88
C LYS A 145 8.90 -20.41 13.39
N GLY A 146 8.98 -20.72 12.10
CA GLY A 146 8.25 -21.81 11.47
C GLY A 146 8.61 -21.94 10.01
N GLN A 147 7.77 -22.67 9.27
CA GLN A 147 7.90 -22.79 7.82
C GLN A 147 7.27 -21.56 7.14
N LYS A 148 7.95 -21.04 6.11
CA LYS A 148 7.49 -19.92 5.29
C LYS A 148 7.74 -20.23 3.81
N THR A 149 6.75 -19.94 2.97
CA THR A 149 6.89 -19.98 1.52
C THR A 149 7.58 -18.71 1.04
N TYR A 150 8.63 -18.87 0.24
CA TYR A 150 9.33 -17.79 -0.45
C TYR A 150 8.94 -17.82 -1.93
N SER A 151 8.83 -16.67 -2.58
CA SER A 151 8.34 -16.55 -3.95
C SER A 151 9.26 -17.25 -4.95
N ASN A 152 10.56 -17.25 -4.66
CA ASN A 152 11.57 -17.97 -5.40
C ASN A 152 12.82 -18.22 -4.54
N GLN A 153 13.72 -19.04 -5.09
CA GLN A 153 15.01 -19.38 -4.48
C GLN A 153 15.86 -18.13 -4.17
N CYS A 154 15.84 -17.12 -5.04
CA CYS A 154 16.59 -15.86 -4.82
C CYS A 154 16.10 -15.13 -3.57
N GLU A 155 14.77 -15.03 -3.37
CA GLU A 155 14.21 -14.40 -2.18
C GLU A 155 14.64 -15.14 -0.90
N LEU A 156 14.59 -16.48 -0.91
CA LEU A 156 15.04 -17.30 0.21
C LEU A 156 16.52 -17.04 0.53
N GLU A 157 17.41 -17.20 -0.44
CA GLU A 157 18.86 -17.04 -0.28
C GLU A 157 19.26 -15.61 0.11
N CYS A 158 18.52 -14.62 -0.36
CA CYS A 158 18.72 -13.23 0.05
C CYS A 158 18.47 -13.06 1.56
N LEU A 159 17.37 -13.62 2.06
CA LEU A 159 16.99 -13.52 3.47
C LEU A 159 17.90 -14.35 4.39
N GLN A 160 18.52 -15.42 3.89
CA GLN A 160 19.53 -16.20 4.63
C GLN A 160 20.75 -15.39 5.08
N ARG A 161 21.04 -14.25 4.44
CA ARG A 161 22.20 -13.40 4.78
C ARG A 161 22.06 -12.71 6.13
N THR A 162 20.83 -12.44 6.56
CA THR A 162 20.55 -11.61 7.74
C THR A 162 19.55 -12.26 8.71
N GLN A 163 18.87 -13.32 8.28
CA GLN A 163 17.85 -14.03 9.06
C GLN A 163 18.20 -15.51 9.19
N ALA A 164 17.65 -16.16 10.21
CA ALA A 164 17.80 -17.60 10.44
C ALA A 164 16.85 -18.37 9.50
N VAL A 165 17.18 -18.36 8.21
CA VAL A 165 16.39 -18.99 7.14
C VAL A 165 17.10 -20.24 6.64
N GLU A 166 16.39 -21.35 6.55
CA GLU A 166 16.89 -22.60 5.97
C GLU A 166 15.98 -23.07 4.85
N PHE A 167 16.56 -23.51 3.73
CA PHE A 167 15.80 -24.17 2.67
C PHE A 167 15.34 -25.56 3.14
N LEU A 168 14.11 -25.93 2.81
CA LEU A 168 13.56 -27.25 3.10
C LEU A 168 13.33 -28.06 1.83
N TYR A 169 12.48 -27.56 0.93
CA TYR A 169 12.13 -28.25 -0.32
C TYR A 169 11.54 -27.27 -1.35
N GLU A 170 11.53 -27.68 -2.62
CA GLU A 170 10.91 -26.94 -3.73
C GLU A 170 9.37 -27.00 -3.66
N GLY A 171 8.71 -25.87 -3.91
CA GLY A 171 7.27 -25.70 -3.78
C GLY A 171 6.85 -24.95 -2.52
N PRO A 172 5.56 -24.61 -2.37
CA PRO A 172 5.06 -23.89 -1.20
C PRO A 172 5.10 -24.74 0.08
N CYS A 173 5.25 -24.07 1.22
CA CYS A 173 5.12 -24.73 2.52
C CYS A 173 3.70 -25.24 2.76
N ARG A 174 3.59 -26.40 3.43
CA ARG A 174 2.33 -27.05 3.78
C ARG A 174 2.06 -26.86 5.28
N ASN A 175 0.82 -26.54 5.66
CA ASN A 175 0.48 -26.29 7.07
C ASN A 175 0.43 -27.58 7.89
N LYS A 176 1.09 -27.60 9.06
CA LYS A 176 1.04 -28.70 10.05
C LYS A 176 -0.31 -28.87 10.76
N ARG A 177 -1.36 -28.11 10.38
CA ARG A 177 -2.73 -28.33 10.90
C ARG A 177 -3.56 -29.30 10.04
N GLU A 178 -3.02 -29.67 8.89
CA GLU A 178 -3.32 -30.94 8.25
C GLU A 178 -2.10 -31.81 8.48
N GLU A 179 -2.07 -32.51 9.62
CA GLU A 179 -1.52 -33.86 9.60
C GLU A 179 -2.34 -34.66 8.59
N ILE A 180 -2.01 -34.52 7.30
CA ILE A 180 -1.91 -35.73 6.50
C ILE A 180 -0.77 -36.46 7.18
N GLN A 181 -1.11 -37.35 8.10
CA GLN A 181 -0.27 -38.48 8.41
C GLN A 181 0.09 -39.05 7.05
N VAL A 182 1.29 -38.77 6.56
CA VAL A 182 1.92 -39.67 5.61
C VAL A 182 2.18 -40.90 6.47
N ALA A 183 1.12 -41.71 6.59
CA ALA A 183 1.28 -43.12 6.91
C ALA A 183 2.41 -43.64 6.02
N PRO A 184 3.22 -44.59 6.48
CA PRO A 184 4.19 -45.26 5.62
C PRO A 184 3.42 -46.02 4.52
N GLY A 185 3.00 -45.29 3.49
CA GLY A 185 2.42 -45.79 2.26
C GLY A 185 3.54 -46.10 1.27
N PRO A 186 3.26 -46.96 0.28
CA PRO A 186 4.25 -47.31 -0.73
C PRO A 186 4.75 -46.05 -1.44
N ILE A 187 6.06 -46.01 -1.72
CA ILE A 187 6.65 -44.98 -2.59
C ILE A 187 5.96 -45.12 -3.96
N CYS A 188 5.14 -44.13 -4.31
CA CYS A 188 4.43 -44.10 -5.59
C CYS A 188 5.39 -43.66 -6.71
N LEU A 189 5.90 -44.62 -7.49
CA LEU A 189 6.68 -44.34 -8.69
C LEU A 189 5.74 -44.07 -9.86
N CYS A 190 5.19 -42.86 -9.92
CA CYS A 190 4.29 -42.42 -10.97
C CYS A 190 4.93 -41.33 -11.84
N THR A 191 4.54 -41.30 -13.11
CA THR A 191 4.82 -40.18 -14.01
C THR A 191 3.99 -38.96 -13.62
N THR A 192 4.43 -37.76 -14.03
CA THR A 192 3.74 -36.48 -13.75
C THR A 192 2.78 -36.06 -14.86
N ASP A 193 2.36 -36.99 -15.71
CA ASP A 193 1.35 -36.73 -16.73
C ASP A 193 0.01 -36.42 -16.05
N LEU A 194 -0.63 -35.34 -16.50
CA LEU A 194 -1.91 -34.87 -15.97
C LEU A 194 -3.05 -35.52 -16.78
N ARG A 195 -3.62 -36.58 -16.21
CA ARG A 195 -4.80 -37.30 -16.72
C ARG A 195 -5.77 -37.54 -15.55
N PRO A 196 -6.43 -36.47 -15.06
CA PRO A 196 -7.10 -36.53 -13.77
C PRO A 196 -8.23 -37.55 -13.75
N VAL A 197 -8.44 -38.17 -12.59
CA VAL A 197 -9.56 -39.08 -12.33
C VAL A 197 -10.24 -38.71 -11.01
N CYS A 198 -11.57 -38.76 -10.98
CA CYS A 198 -12.35 -38.54 -9.78
C CYS A 198 -12.68 -39.88 -9.13
N ALA A 199 -12.37 -40.02 -7.85
CA ALA A 199 -12.68 -41.20 -7.07
C ALA A 199 -13.98 -41.04 -6.28
N ASN A 200 -14.56 -42.16 -5.85
CA ASN A 200 -15.81 -42.21 -5.09
C ASN A 200 -15.74 -41.54 -3.69
N ASN A 201 -14.56 -41.17 -3.20
CA ASN A 201 -14.38 -40.37 -1.99
C ASN A 201 -14.43 -38.85 -2.26
N GLY A 202 -14.64 -38.45 -3.53
CA GLY A 202 -14.65 -37.05 -3.96
C GLY A 202 -13.27 -36.42 -4.10
N LEU A 203 -12.19 -37.22 -4.05
CA LEU A 203 -10.83 -36.76 -4.31
C LEU A 203 -10.48 -36.92 -5.79
N THR A 204 -9.82 -35.90 -6.33
CA THR A 204 -9.21 -35.94 -7.66
C THR A 204 -7.77 -36.42 -7.54
N TYR A 205 -7.40 -37.38 -8.37
CA TYR A 205 -6.02 -37.84 -8.51
C TYR A 205 -5.46 -37.35 -9.85
N ASP A 206 -4.24 -36.82 -9.87
CA ASP A 206 -3.65 -36.20 -11.07
C ASP A 206 -3.52 -37.18 -12.24
N ASN A 207 -3.37 -38.47 -11.94
CA ASN A 207 -3.40 -39.54 -12.92
C ASN A 207 -3.84 -40.89 -12.34
N PRO A 208 -4.17 -41.87 -13.21
CA PRO A 208 -4.58 -43.20 -12.77
C PRO A 208 -3.52 -43.92 -11.92
N CYS A 209 -2.22 -43.66 -12.14
CA CYS A 209 -1.15 -44.27 -11.35
C CYS A 209 -1.21 -43.81 -9.89
N LEU A 210 -1.43 -42.51 -9.65
CA LEU A 210 -1.60 -41.98 -8.29
C LEU A 210 -2.87 -42.49 -7.62
N PHE A 211 -3.95 -42.68 -8.39
CA PHE A 211 -5.17 -43.31 -7.90
C PHE A 211 -4.93 -44.77 -7.47
N ASP A 212 -4.24 -45.56 -8.29
CA ASP A 212 -3.91 -46.95 -7.97
C ASP A 212 -2.93 -47.06 -6.80
N CYS A 213 -2.01 -46.10 -6.66
CA CYS A 213 -1.11 -46.06 -5.51
C CYS A 213 -1.83 -45.78 -4.19
N ALA A 214 -2.95 -45.05 -4.24
CA ALA A 214 -3.76 -44.72 -3.06
C ALA A 214 -4.76 -45.82 -2.67
N LYS A 215 -4.91 -46.88 -3.48
CA LYS A 215 -5.70 -48.06 -3.11
C LYS A 215 -4.98 -48.87 -2.04
N ASP A 216 -5.14 -48.49 -0.78
CA ASP A 216 -4.75 -49.34 0.34
C ASP A 216 -5.84 -50.42 0.59
N SER A 217 -5.43 -51.65 0.89
CA SER A 217 -6.33 -52.79 1.16
C SER A 217 -6.92 -52.77 2.58
N SER A 218 -6.81 -51.65 3.30
CA SER A 218 -7.08 -51.56 4.73
C SER A 218 -8.38 -50.84 5.11
N THR A 219 -9.07 -50.19 4.16
CA THR A 219 -10.32 -49.46 4.46
C THR A 219 -11.58 -50.22 4.05
N LEU A 220 -12.63 -50.11 4.87
CA LEU A 220 -13.96 -50.72 4.67
C LEU A 220 -14.68 -50.27 3.39
N GLU A 221 -14.25 -49.16 2.79
CA GLU A 221 -14.76 -48.67 1.50
C GLU A 221 -13.72 -48.91 0.41
N VAL A 222 -14.12 -49.66 -0.62
CA VAL A 222 -13.28 -49.92 -1.79
C VAL A 222 -13.18 -48.65 -2.63
N LEU A 223 -11.97 -48.09 -2.70
CA LEU A 223 -11.67 -46.93 -3.54
C LEU A 223 -11.80 -47.31 -5.03
N ARG A 224 -12.67 -46.60 -5.76
CA ARG A 224 -12.96 -46.82 -7.19
C ARG A 224 -13.02 -45.48 -7.92
N ILE A 225 -12.65 -45.50 -9.21
CA ILE A 225 -12.85 -44.35 -10.09
C ILE A 225 -14.34 -44.21 -10.35
N GLU A 226 -14.87 -43.02 -10.11
CA GLU A 226 -16.26 -42.67 -10.43
C GLU A 226 -16.37 -42.18 -11.87
N HIS A 227 -15.48 -41.28 -12.28
CA HIS A 227 -15.37 -40.81 -13.65
C HIS A 227 -13.96 -40.27 -13.96
N GLU A 228 -13.64 -40.17 -15.24
CA GLU A 228 -12.46 -39.46 -15.71
C GLU A 228 -12.66 -37.95 -15.56
N GLY A 229 -11.56 -37.21 -15.35
CA GLY A 229 -11.58 -35.78 -15.07
C GLY A 229 -11.50 -35.44 -13.58
N ILE A 230 -11.51 -34.14 -13.29
CA ILE A 230 -11.51 -33.62 -11.93
C ILE A 230 -12.88 -33.83 -11.27
N CYS A 231 -12.91 -34.10 -9.97
CA CYS A 231 -14.16 -34.11 -9.22
C CYS A 231 -14.81 -32.73 -9.29
N ALA A 232 -16.13 -32.71 -9.46
CA ALA A 232 -16.87 -31.49 -9.28
C ALA A 232 -16.69 -31.00 -7.83
N PRO A 233 -16.46 -29.70 -7.59
CA PRO A 233 -16.49 -29.18 -6.23
C PRO A 233 -17.83 -29.53 -5.61
N LYS A 234 -17.81 -30.09 -4.40
CA LYS A 234 -19.06 -30.35 -3.67
C LYS A 234 -19.82 -29.01 -3.59
N PRO A 235 -21.10 -28.96 -3.96
CA PRO A 235 -21.86 -27.72 -3.97
C PRO A 235 -21.76 -27.09 -2.58
N VAL A 236 -21.38 -25.81 -2.55
CA VAL A 236 -21.36 -25.04 -1.31
C VAL A 236 -22.81 -24.90 -0.87
N VAL A 237 -23.16 -25.61 0.19
CA VAL A 237 -24.50 -25.56 0.76
C VAL A 237 -24.58 -24.37 1.70
N ILE A 238 -25.32 -23.37 1.31
CA ILE A 238 -25.59 -22.17 2.08
C ILE A 238 -26.66 -22.50 3.13
N GLY A 239 -26.38 -22.23 4.40
CA GLY A 239 -27.33 -22.48 5.49
C GLY A 239 -26.77 -23.17 6.73
N GLU A 240 -25.47 -23.11 6.99
CA GLU A 240 -24.92 -23.48 8.31
C GLU A 240 -25.11 -22.34 9.32
N GLY A 241 -26.38 -22.00 9.61
CA GLY A 241 -26.86 -21.37 10.83
C GLY A 241 -26.31 -19.98 11.19
N GLY A 242 -26.93 -18.93 10.66
CA GLY A 242 -26.87 -17.59 11.25
C GLY A 242 -27.89 -17.42 12.42
N PRO A 243 -27.63 -16.55 13.41
CA PRO A 243 -28.46 -16.39 14.62
C PRO A 243 -29.87 -15.81 14.38
N GLN A 244 -30.29 -15.56 13.14
CA GLN A 244 -31.60 -14.98 12.81
C GLN A 244 -32.58 -15.95 12.13
N CYS A 245 -32.15 -17.14 11.71
CA CYS A 245 -33.00 -18.08 10.98
C CYS A 245 -33.51 -19.21 11.86
N SER A 246 -34.83 -19.26 12.08
CA SER A 246 -35.50 -20.34 12.80
C SER A 246 -36.06 -21.38 11.81
N CYS A 247 -35.16 -22.14 11.18
CA CYS A 247 -35.53 -23.22 10.26
C CYS A 247 -35.41 -24.62 10.90
N PRO A 248 -36.23 -25.60 10.49
CA PRO A 248 -36.05 -26.99 10.87
C PRO A 248 -34.65 -27.49 10.49
N LYS A 249 -34.06 -28.35 11.31
CA LYS A 249 -32.73 -28.96 11.03
C LYS A 249 -32.77 -30.02 9.92
N VAL A 250 -33.90 -30.18 9.24
CA VAL A 250 -34.07 -31.14 8.15
C VAL A 250 -33.34 -30.57 6.92
N LYS A 251 -32.33 -31.27 6.45
CA LYS A 251 -31.50 -30.88 5.29
C LYS A 251 -32.06 -31.51 4.03
N GLU A 252 -32.91 -30.75 3.33
CA GLU A 252 -33.44 -31.08 2.00
C GLU A 252 -32.96 -29.99 1.05
N PRO A 253 -31.77 -30.13 0.43
CA PRO A 253 -31.15 -29.05 -0.31
C PRO A 253 -31.96 -28.67 -1.55
N VAL A 254 -31.94 -27.39 -1.89
CA VAL A 254 -32.60 -26.84 -3.09
C VAL A 254 -31.63 -25.96 -3.87
N CYS A 255 -31.78 -25.97 -5.19
CA CYS A 255 -31.04 -25.09 -6.08
C CYS A 255 -31.89 -23.84 -6.33
N ALA A 256 -31.39 -22.68 -5.91
CA ALA A 256 -32.09 -21.41 -6.03
C ALA A 256 -31.86 -20.72 -7.39
N SER A 257 -32.68 -19.72 -7.70
CA SER A 257 -32.64 -18.95 -8.96
C SER A 257 -31.35 -18.14 -9.19
N ASP A 258 -30.52 -17.97 -8.16
CA ASP A 258 -29.19 -17.36 -8.23
C ASP A 258 -28.07 -18.38 -8.53
N GLY A 259 -28.43 -19.65 -8.71
CA GLY A 259 -27.47 -20.73 -8.97
C GLY A 259 -26.75 -21.23 -7.72
N GLN A 260 -27.21 -20.86 -6.52
CA GLN A 260 -26.63 -21.32 -5.26
C GLN A 260 -27.46 -22.46 -4.64
N THR A 261 -26.76 -23.41 -3.99
CA THR A 261 -27.41 -24.49 -3.25
C THR A 261 -27.70 -24.03 -1.82
N TYR A 262 -28.96 -24.08 -1.40
CA TYR A 262 -29.36 -23.82 -0.02
C TYR A 262 -29.66 -25.13 0.71
N SER A 263 -29.38 -25.20 2.01
CA SER A 263 -29.57 -26.43 2.82
C SER A 263 -31.03 -26.85 2.97
N SER A 264 -31.94 -25.90 2.79
CA SER A 264 -33.39 -26.12 2.68
C SER A 264 -34.05 -24.90 2.06
N GLU A 265 -35.26 -25.08 1.52
CA GLU A 265 -36.09 -23.97 1.04
C GLU A 265 -36.36 -22.93 2.14
N CYS A 266 -36.50 -23.36 3.40
CA CYS A 266 -36.61 -22.45 4.54
C CYS A 266 -35.37 -21.57 4.70
N MET A 267 -34.18 -22.14 4.55
CA MET A 267 -32.92 -21.38 4.66
C MET A 267 -32.74 -20.43 3.48
N MET A 268 -33.11 -20.85 2.27
CA MET A 268 -33.17 -19.98 1.10
C MET A 268 -34.04 -18.74 1.37
N ASN A 269 -35.29 -18.96 1.80
CA ASN A 269 -36.24 -17.88 2.07
C ASN A 269 -35.85 -17.00 3.27
N CYS A 270 -35.10 -17.54 4.22
CA CYS A 270 -34.64 -16.78 5.38
C CYS A 270 -33.49 -15.83 5.04
N GLU A 271 -32.51 -16.30 4.26
CA GLU A 271 -31.32 -15.53 3.91
C GLU A 271 -31.54 -14.61 2.71
N ALA A 272 -32.39 -15.01 1.76
CA ALA A 272 -32.68 -14.27 0.54
C ALA A 272 -34.17 -14.32 0.18
N LYS A 273 -34.88 -13.22 0.44
CA LYS A 273 -36.35 -13.14 0.36
C LYS A 273 -36.96 -13.15 -1.05
N GLU A 274 -36.14 -13.06 -2.11
CA GLU A 274 -36.60 -12.94 -3.50
C GLU A 274 -36.12 -14.08 -4.41
N LEU A 275 -35.60 -15.17 -3.85
CA LEU A 275 -35.18 -16.34 -4.64
C LEU A 275 -36.31 -17.35 -4.82
N THR A 276 -36.32 -18.03 -5.96
CA THR A 276 -37.21 -19.18 -6.21
C THR A 276 -36.42 -20.47 -6.30
N VAL A 277 -37.04 -21.58 -5.91
CA VAL A 277 -36.48 -22.91 -6.15
C VAL A 277 -36.53 -23.21 -7.65
N THR A 278 -35.36 -23.45 -8.23
CA THR A 278 -35.21 -23.85 -9.64
C THR A 278 -35.33 -25.36 -9.80
N ARG A 279 -34.78 -26.14 -8.86
CA ARG A 279 -34.98 -27.60 -8.75
C ARG A 279 -34.74 -28.09 -7.32
N ASP A 280 -35.30 -29.24 -7.00
CA ASP A 280 -34.97 -30.00 -5.80
C ASP A 280 -33.56 -30.60 -5.93
N GLY A 281 -32.81 -30.60 -4.82
CA GLY A 281 -31.41 -31.00 -4.80
C GLY A 281 -30.44 -29.83 -5.07
N PRO A 282 -29.13 -30.10 -4.99
CA PRO A 282 -28.11 -29.07 -5.22
C PRO A 282 -28.11 -28.56 -6.68
N CYS A 283 -27.66 -27.32 -6.84
CA CYS A 283 -27.06 -26.86 -8.10
C CYS A 283 -25.72 -27.62 -8.29
#